data_AF-A0A5M6CQ50-F1
#
_entry.id   AF-A0A5M6CQ50-F1
#
_cell.length_a   1.000
_cell.length_b   1.000
_cell.length_c   1.000
_cell.angle_alpha   90.00
_cell.angle_beta   90.00
_cell.angle_gamma   90.00
#
_symmetry.space_group_name_H-M   'P 1'
#
loop_
_entity.id
_entity.type
_entity.pdbx_description
1 polymer ?
#
loop_
_entity_poly.entity_id
_entity_poly.type
_entity_poly.pdbx_seq_one_letter_code
_entity_poly.pdbx_strand_id
1 'polypeptide(L)'
;MKIEIKWENFVNPNLSDAKKFNSEYPALSKCFLEPIKKIHEIQLYDLDKMKYGLLKEQKYISEIIQCVGISKMYLTNLWFHSTQKPNRFKGGSRTANSISYETYYEIIYSKLSSSFDRFLHLVNIYYSLNINQRDITIRNIKNAICEQYKDESLSNSFYALVDNSYYQNISKIRNTFIHRELVFEKYHKINEDGVHYDSFQYKNNTESTILNFIGYIHFLNTVAIPFLYNFQKLV
;
A
#
# COMPACT_ATOMS: atom_id res chain seq x y z
N MET A 1 -11.15 18.40 9.16
CA MET A 1 -10.64 18.90 7.86
C MET A 1 -10.58 17.72 6.90
N LYS A 2 -11.36 17.71 5.82
CA LYS A 2 -11.21 16.71 4.75
C LYS A 2 -10.03 17.13 3.89
N ILE A 3 -8.98 16.33 3.80
CA ILE A 3 -7.91 16.55 2.81
C ILE A 3 -8.42 15.94 1.50
N GLU A 4 -8.86 16.80 0.60
CA GLU A 4 -9.33 16.40 -0.72
C GLU A 4 -8.13 16.35 -1.67
N ILE A 5 -7.78 15.14 -2.11
CA ILE A 5 -6.73 14.94 -3.09
C ILE A 5 -7.28 15.43 -4.44
N LYS A 6 -6.81 16.59 -4.91
CA LYS A 6 -7.22 17.15 -6.22
C LYS A 6 -6.55 16.37 -7.35
N TRP A 7 -7.39 15.86 -8.25
CA TRP A 7 -7.05 15.05 -9.43
C TRP A 7 -6.06 15.72 -10.39
N GLU A 8 -6.01 17.06 -10.41
CA GLU A 8 -5.31 17.88 -11.40
C GLU A 8 -3.80 17.97 -11.15
N ASN A 9 -3.33 17.62 -9.95
CA ASN A 9 -1.96 17.87 -9.51
C ASN A 9 -0.93 16.80 -9.94
N PHE A 10 -1.38 15.73 -10.61
CA PHE A 10 -0.52 14.61 -10.97
C PHE A 10 -0.85 14.17 -12.39
N VAL A 11 0.07 14.44 -13.31
CA VAL A 11 -0.07 14.14 -14.74
C VAL A 11 -0.30 12.63 -14.90
N ASN A 12 -1.53 12.29 -15.27
CA ASN A 12 -2.09 10.97 -15.54
C ASN A 12 -2.46 10.89 -17.04
N PRO A 13 -2.83 9.70 -17.58
CA PRO A 13 -3.56 9.57 -18.83
C PRO A 13 -4.79 10.49 -18.82
N ASN A 14 -5.27 10.85 -20.01
CA ASN A 14 -6.34 11.82 -20.19
C ASN A 14 -7.59 11.45 -19.33
N LEU A 15 -8.43 12.45 -19.02
CA LEU A 15 -9.65 12.28 -18.22
C LEU A 15 -10.59 11.16 -18.74
N SER A 16 -10.52 10.82 -20.03
CA SER A 16 -11.29 9.74 -20.65
C SER A 16 -10.86 8.36 -20.15
N ASP A 17 -9.55 8.11 -20.05
CA ASP A 17 -9.00 6.84 -19.59
C ASP A 17 -9.35 6.59 -18.12
N ALA A 18 -9.29 7.63 -17.29
CA ALA A 18 -9.73 7.57 -15.89
C ALA A 18 -11.22 7.22 -15.77
N LYS A 19 -12.09 7.82 -16.60
CA LYS A 19 -13.52 7.49 -16.64
C LYS A 19 -13.74 6.03 -17.05
N LYS A 20 -13.04 5.57 -18.09
CA LYS A 20 -13.16 4.20 -18.57
C LYS A 20 -12.67 3.18 -17.53
N PHE A 21 -11.54 3.44 -16.91
CA PHE A 21 -11.01 2.63 -15.80
C PHE A 21 -12.03 2.49 -14.65
N ASN A 22 -12.63 3.60 -14.21
CA ASN A 22 -13.64 3.58 -13.15
C ASN A 22 -14.94 2.85 -13.56
N SER A 23 -15.29 2.87 -14.85
CA SER A 23 -16.45 2.10 -15.35
C SER A 23 -16.20 0.59 -15.37
N GLU A 24 -14.97 0.16 -15.64
CA GLU A 24 -14.57 -1.26 -15.67
C GLU A 24 -14.40 -1.82 -14.25
N TYR A 25 -13.92 -0.99 -13.31
CA TYR A 25 -13.68 -1.37 -11.92
C TYR A 25 -14.46 -0.47 -10.93
N PRO A 26 -15.81 -0.55 -10.91
CA PRO A 26 -16.64 0.33 -10.09
C PRO A 26 -16.37 0.18 -8.58
N ALA A 27 -15.85 -0.97 -8.13
CA ALA A 27 -15.45 -1.20 -6.75
C ALA A 27 -14.39 -0.20 -6.26
N LEU A 28 -13.50 0.30 -7.14
CA LEU A 28 -12.45 1.26 -6.77
C LEU A 28 -13.01 2.64 -6.35
N SER A 29 -14.20 3.00 -6.82
CA SER A 29 -14.89 4.21 -6.37
C SER A 29 -15.32 4.10 -4.90
N LYS A 30 -15.54 2.88 -4.41
CA LYS A 30 -15.94 2.57 -3.03
C LYS A 30 -14.75 2.22 -2.13
N CYS A 31 -13.54 2.10 -2.69
CA CYS A 31 -12.32 1.92 -1.93
C CYS A 31 -11.80 3.27 -1.42
N PHE A 32 -12.19 3.59 -0.18
CA PHE A 32 -11.65 4.69 0.59
C PHE A 32 -11.13 4.16 1.94
N LEU A 33 -10.10 4.81 2.48
CA LEU A 33 -9.64 4.53 3.83
C LEU A 33 -10.63 5.15 4.80
N GLU A 34 -11.18 4.35 5.70
CA GLU A 34 -12.02 4.86 6.78
C GLU A 34 -11.21 5.85 7.64
N PRO A 35 -11.81 6.97 8.08
CA PRO A 35 -11.12 7.89 8.96
C PRO A 35 -10.65 7.14 10.22
N ILE A 36 -9.37 7.25 10.52
CA ILE A 36 -8.87 6.85 11.83
C ILE A 36 -9.51 7.82 12.82
N LYS A 37 -10.47 7.32 13.60
CA LYS A 37 -11.15 8.07 14.66
C LYS A 37 -10.05 8.45 15.66
N LYS A 38 -9.88 9.74 15.90
CA LYS A 38 -8.98 10.21 16.96
C LYS A 38 -9.47 9.60 18.27
N ILE A 39 -8.57 9.01 19.06
CA ILE A 39 -8.84 8.74 20.47
C ILE A 39 -8.80 10.10 21.18
N HIS A 40 -9.80 10.92 20.94
CA HIS A 40 -10.13 12.04 21.81
C HIS A 40 -10.94 11.42 22.94
N GLU A 41 -10.28 11.08 24.05
CA GLU A 41 -10.87 10.99 25.42
C GLU A 41 -10.04 10.17 26.42
N ILE A 42 -8.88 9.62 26.07
CA ILE A 42 -8.03 8.95 27.06
C ILE A 42 -6.92 9.91 27.53
N GLN A 43 -7.19 10.53 28.68
CA GLN A 43 -6.27 11.16 29.64
C GLN A 43 -5.96 12.67 29.50
N LEU A 44 -6.84 13.47 30.12
CA LEU A 44 -6.73 14.90 30.42
C LEU A 44 -5.57 15.34 31.35
N TYR A 45 -4.41 14.67 31.40
CA TYR A 45 -3.33 15.03 32.36
C TYR A 45 -1.89 14.80 31.84
N ASP A 46 -1.47 15.40 30.70
CA ASP A 46 -0.07 15.84 30.46
C ASP A 46 0.04 16.62 29.10
N LEU A 47 -0.16 17.94 29.12
CA LEU A 47 -0.34 18.76 27.90
C LEU A 47 0.90 18.80 26.97
N ASP A 48 2.12 18.73 27.53
CA ASP A 48 3.36 18.87 26.74
C ASP A 48 3.81 17.57 26.05
N LYS A 49 3.56 16.40 26.66
CA LYS A 49 3.83 15.11 26.01
C LYS A 49 2.80 14.78 24.94
N MET A 50 1.53 15.16 25.16
CA MET A 50 0.46 14.93 24.20
C MET A 50 0.62 15.74 22.91
N LYS A 51 1.09 16.99 22.98
CA LYS A 51 1.26 17.83 21.78
C LYS A 51 2.24 17.20 20.77
N TYR A 52 3.35 16.63 21.25
CA TYR A 52 4.31 15.93 20.40
C TYR A 52 3.80 14.57 19.88
N GLY A 53 3.05 13.83 20.69
CA GLY A 53 2.41 12.57 20.28
C GLY A 53 1.38 12.77 19.17
N LEU A 54 0.50 13.76 19.33
CA LEU A 54 -0.56 14.11 18.38
C LEU A 54 -0.02 14.57 17.02
N LEU A 55 1.09 15.31 17.00
CA LEU A 55 1.74 15.73 15.75
C LEU A 55 2.37 14.54 15.00
N LYS A 56 2.99 13.60 15.73
CA LYS A 56 3.55 12.38 15.15
C LYS A 56 2.47 11.45 14.60
N GLU A 57 1.38 11.28 15.33
CA GLU A 57 0.21 10.50 14.89
C GLU A 57 -0.37 11.06 13.58
N GLN A 58 -0.67 12.36 13.54
CA GLN A 58 -1.22 13.02 12.35
C GLN A 58 -0.31 12.88 11.13
N LYS A 59 1.01 12.97 11.33
CA LYS A 59 2.00 12.73 10.28
C LYS A 59 1.83 11.33 9.69
N TYR A 60 1.86 10.28 10.50
CA TYR A 60 1.78 8.91 9.98
C TYR A 60 0.41 8.58 9.36
N ILE A 61 -0.69 9.10 9.91
CA ILE A 61 -2.02 8.99 9.29
C ILE A 61 -2.01 9.63 7.89
N SER A 62 -1.44 10.83 7.75
CA SER A 62 -1.32 11.51 6.46
C SER A 62 -0.45 10.70 5.50
N GLU A 63 0.68 10.16 5.95
CA GLU A 63 1.57 9.33 5.13
C GLU A 63 0.91 8.03 4.65
N ILE A 64 0.09 7.37 5.48
CA ILE A 64 -0.71 6.20 5.06
C ILE A 64 -1.66 6.59 3.93
N ILE A 65 -2.44 7.65 4.12
CA ILE A 65 -3.41 8.13 3.13
C ILE A 65 -2.71 8.51 1.82
N GLN A 66 -1.57 9.20 1.90
CA GLN A 66 -0.78 9.58 0.73
C GLN A 66 -0.26 8.35 -0.01
N CYS A 67 0.30 7.35 0.69
CA CYS A 67 0.79 6.13 0.06
C CYS A 67 -0.33 5.36 -0.67
N VAL A 68 -1.50 5.23 -0.04
CA VAL A 68 -2.69 4.63 -0.66
C VAL A 68 -3.16 5.44 -1.87
N GLY A 69 -3.21 6.78 -1.75
CA GLY A 69 -3.62 7.67 -2.82
C GLY A 69 -2.71 7.59 -4.04
N ILE A 70 -1.39 7.58 -3.82
CA ILE A 70 -0.39 7.39 -4.87
C ILE A 70 -0.58 6.03 -5.55
N SER A 71 -0.77 4.95 -4.78
CA SER A 71 -1.02 3.61 -5.33
C SER A 71 -2.26 3.60 -6.22
N LYS A 72 -3.36 4.21 -5.76
CA LYS A 72 -4.60 4.33 -6.52
C LYS A 72 -4.41 5.09 -7.83
N MET A 73 -3.64 6.17 -7.80
CA MET A 73 -3.31 6.95 -8.99
C MET A 73 -2.55 6.11 -10.03
N TYR A 74 -1.55 5.34 -9.59
CA TYR A 74 -0.76 4.50 -10.50
C TYR A 74 -1.53 3.30 -11.05
N LEU A 75 -2.64 2.86 -10.44
CA LEU A 75 -3.49 1.81 -11.03
C LEU A 75 -4.07 2.23 -12.37
N THR A 76 -4.48 3.50 -12.53
CA THR A 76 -5.01 3.99 -13.80
C THR A 76 -3.93 4.01 -14.88
N ASN A 77 -2.71 4.43 -14.53
CA ASN A 77 -1.54 4.34 -15.43
C ASN A 77 -1.23 2.89 -15.81
N LEU A 78 -1.15 2.00 -14.83
CA LEU A 78 -0.89 0.58 -15.03
C LEU A 78 -1.92 -0.05 -15.98
N TRP A 79 -3.21 0.22 -15.73
CA TRP A 79 -4.29 -0.26 -16.58
C TRP A 79 -4.18 0.29 -18.00
N PHE A 80 -3.95 1.60 -18.17
CA PHE A 80 -3.76 2.20 -19.49
C PHE A 80 -2.65 1.47 -20.26
N HIS A 81 -1.45 1.35 -19.67
CA HIS A 81 -0.32 0.68 -20.34
C HIS A 81 -0.59 -0.80 -20.63
N SER A 82 -1.34 -1.49 -19.77
CA SER A 82 -1.72 -2.89 -20.03
C SER A 82 -2.56 -3.06 -21.31
N THR A 83 -3.39 -2.08 -21.65
CA THR A 83 -4.24 -2.11 -22.86
C THR A 83 -3.48 -1.81 -24.15
N GLN A 84 -2.27 -1.25 -24.07
CA GLN A 84 -1.43 -0.85 -25.21
C GLN A 84 -0.56 -1.98 -25.79
N LYS A 85 -0.79 -3.24 -25.38
CA LYS A 85 0.00 -4.43 -25.79
C LYS A 85 1.51 -4.25 -25.54
N PRO A 86 1.95 -4.01 -24.30
CA PRO A 86 3.34 -3.72 -23.96
C PRO A 86 4.28 -4.93 -24.13
N ASN A 87 3.75 -6.14 -24.29
CA ASN A 87 4.51 -7.38 -24.52
C ASN A 87 5.18 -7.48 -25.92
N ARG A 88 5.35 -6.36 -26.64
CA ARG A 88 5.90 -6.31 -28.00
C ARG A 88 7.03 -5.29 -28.05
N PHE A 89 8.28 -5.75 -28.11
CA PHE A 89 9.45 -4.88 -28.26
C PHE A 89 9.80 -4.73 -29.74
N LYS A 90 9.52 -3.54 -30.29
CA LYS A 90 9.99 -3.08 -31.60
C LYS A 90 9.93 -1.55 -31.64
N GLY A 91 11.09 -0.89 -31.73
CA GLY A 91 11.22 0.59 -31.68
C GLY A 91 11.07 1.20 -30.28
N GLY A 92 11.54 2.44 -30.09
CA GLY A 92 11.67 3.08 -28.77
C GLY A 92 10.37 3.29 -27.99
N SER A 93 9.24 3.53 -28.66
CA SER A 93 7.95 3.80 -27.99
C SER A 93 7.35 2.57 -27.31
N ARG A 94 7.55 1.36 -27.86
CA ARG A 94 6.98 0.14 -27.28
C ARG A 94 7.79 -0.37 -26.08
N THR A 95 9.12 -0.26 -26.16
CA THR A 95 10.01 -0.52 -25.02
C THR A 95 9.69 0.43 -23.86
N ALA A 96 9.44 1.71 -24.14
CA ALA A 96 9.04 2.68 -23.12
C ALA A 96 7.71 2.34 -22.42
N ASN A 97 6.75 1.71 -23.13
CA ASN A 97 5.47 1.29 -22.54
C ASN A 97 5.63 0.13 -21.55
N SER A 98 6.48 -0.86 -21.87
CA SER A 98 6.78 -1.97 -20.98
C SER A 98 7.50 -1.49 -19.71
N ILE A 99 8.54 -0.67 -19.87
CA ILE A 99 9.27 -0.07 -18.72
C ILE A 99 8.32 0.76 -17.85
N SER A 100 7.47 1.59 -18.46
CA SER A 100 6.47 2.37 -17.72
C SER A 100 5.52 1.47 -16.94
N TYR A 101 5.02 0.40 -17.54
CA TYR A 101 4.13 -0.54 -16.87
C TYR A 101 4.79 -1.14 -15.62
N GLU A 102 5.99 -1.69 -15.76
CA GLU A 102 6.70 -2.35 -14.66
C GLU A 102 7.06 -1.37 -13.55
N THR A 103 7.45 -0.14 -13.92
CA THR A 103 7.68 0.96 -12.98
C THR A 103 6.43 1.26 -12.16
N TYR A 104 5.26 1.38 -12.79
CA TYR A 104 4.01 1.63 -12.08
C TYR A 104 3.59 0.44 -11.21
N TYR A 105 3.80 -0.78 -11.70
CA TYR A 105 3.55 -2.01 -10.95
C TYR A 105 4.37 -2.02 -9.65
N GLU A 106 5.67 -1.73 -9.72
CA GLU A 106 6.54 -1.64 -8.55
C GLU A 106 6.12 -0.52 -7.59
N ILE A 107 5.86 0.69 -8.12
CA ILE A 107 5.47 1.84 -7.28
C ILE A 107 4.22 1.51 -6.47
N ILE A 108 3.21 0.87 -7.06
CA ILE A 108 1.97 0.50 -6.35
C ILE A 108 2.31 -0.35 -5.12
N TYR A 109 3.00 -1.47 -5.29
CA TYR A 109 3.30 -2.37 -4.18
C TYR A 109 4.29 -1.77 -3.17
N SER A 110 5.25 -0.96 -3.63
CA SER A 110 6.18 -0.23 -2.77
C SER A 110 5.44 0.76 -1.85
N LYS A 111 4.45 1.48 -2.38
CA LYS A 111 3.63 2.42 -1.61
C LYS A 111 2.65 1.72 -0.69
N LEU A 112 1.99 0.63 -1.11
CA LEU A 112 1.13 -0.16 -0.22
C LEU A 112 1.93 -0.81 0.93
N SER A 113 3.14 -1.29 0.67
CA SER A 113 4.03 -1.76 1.75
C SER A 113 4.41 -0.60 2.67
N SER A 114 4.76 0.56 2.10
CA SER A 114 5.13 1.75 2.87
C SER A 114 4.01 2.25 3.76
N SER A 115 2.73 2.17 3.33
CA SER A 115 1.61 2.50 4.22
C SER A 115 1.54 1.57 5.42
N PHE A 116 1.86 0.29 5.26
CA PHE A 116 1.87 -0.63 6.39
C PHE A 116 3.01 -0.33 7.37
N ASP A 117 4.20 0.05 6.90
CA ASP A 117 5.28 0.48 7.79
C ASP A 117 4.83 1.69 8.65
N ARG A 118 4.04 2.61 8.08
CA ARG A 118 3.52 3.80 8.77
C ARG A 118 2.43 3.42 9.78
N PHE A 119 1.66 2.39 9.47
CA PHE A 119 0.75 1.77 10.41
C PHE A 119 1.51 1.18 11.62
N LEU A 120 2.66 0.53 11.42
CA LEU A 120 3.50 0.04 12.54
C LEU A 120 3.95 1.20 13.45
N HIS A 121 4.29 2.36 12.88
CA HIS A 121 4.55 3.56 13.68
C HIS A 121 3.35 3.99 14.53
N LEU A 122 2.12 3.88 14.00
CA LEU A 122 0.91 4.14 14.79
C LEU A 122 0.72 3.13 15.90
N VAL A 123 0.98 1.84 15.67
CA VAL A 123 0.94 0.81 16.74
C VAL A 123 1.93 1.16 17.85
N ASN A 124 3.17 1.54 17.51
CA ASN A 124 4.16 1.97 18.50
C ASN A 124 3.70 3.18 19.33
N ILE A 125 2.95 4.13 18.73
CA ILE A 125 2.39 5.30 19.42
C ILE A 125 1.20 4.90 20.30
N TYR A 126 0.19 4.24 19.73
CA TYR A 126 -1.08 3.92 20.41
C TYR A 126 -0.88 3.00 21.61
N TYR A 127 0.07 2.07 21.51
CA TYR A 127 0.40 1.13 22.58
C TYR A 127 1.60 1.59 23.42
N SER A 128 2.10 2.82 23.21
CA SER A 128 3.22 3.40 23.97
C SER A 128 4.44 2.47 24.11
N LEU A 129 4.78 1.74 23.04
CA LEU A 129 5.80 0.68 23.06
C LEU A 129 7.24 1.22 23.16
N ASN A 130 7.43 2.53 22.98
CA ASN A 130 8.71 3.24 23.11
C ASN A 130 9.84 2.70 22.23
N ILE A 131 9.53 2.05 21.10
CA ILE A 131 10.53 1.60 20.14
C ILE A 131 11.07 2.82 19.39
N ASN A 132 12.39 2.88 19.23
CA ASN A 132 13.04 3.92 18.42
C ASN A 132 12.52 3.87 16.98
N GLN A 133 12.25 5.04 16.39
CA GLN A 133 11.68 5.16 15.05
C GLN A 133 12.47 4.40 13.97
N ARG A 134 13.81 4.34 14.09
CA ARG A 134 14.66 3.63 13.13
C ARG A 134 14.56 2.11 13.21
N ASP A 135 14.10 1.60 14.35
CA ASP A 135 14.07 0.18 14.67
C ASP A 135 12.64 -0.38 14.60
N ILE A 136 11.67 0.39 14.13
CA ILE A 136 10.29 -0.08 14.00
C ILE A 136 10.21 -1.11 12.87
N THR A 137 10.02 -2.36 13.28
CA THR A 137 9.82 -3.52 12.41
C THR A 137 8.71 -4.38 12.99
N ILE A 138 8.11 -5.25 12.17
CA ILE A 138 7.09 -6.22 12.63
C ILE A 138 7.59 -7.01 13.84
N ARG A 139 8.83 -7.52 13.75
CA ARG A 139 9.47 -8.29 14.82
C ARG A 139 9.62 -7.48 16.10
N ASN A 140 10.08 -6.23 16.00
CA ASN A 140 10.33 -5.41 17.19
C ASN A 140 9.01 -4.98 17.85
N ILE A 141 7.98 -4.66 17.07
CA ILE A 141 6.63 -4.38 17.62
C ILE A 141 6.06 -5.62 18.29
N LYS A 142 6.16 -6.78 17.64
CA LYS A 142 5.71 -8.04 18.21
C LYS A 142 6.36 -8.29 19.57
N ASN A 143 7.69 -8.19 19.64
CA ASN A 143 8.42 -8.42 20.89
C ASN A 143 7.98 -7.43 21.97
N ALA A 144 7.88 -6.14 21.64
CA ALA A 144 7.46 -5.12 22.60
C ALA A 144 6.02 -5.33 23.11
N ILE A 145 5.08 -5.72 22.24
CA ILE A 145 3.71 -6.06 22.65
C ILE A 145 3.71 -7.22 23.64
N CYS A 146 4.44 -8.31 23.32
CA CYS A 146 4.51 -9.48 24.18
C CYS A 146 5.17 -9.17 25.53
N GLU A 147 6.25 -8.38 25.55
CA GLU A 147 6.98 -7.99 26.76
C GLU A 147 6.16 -7.07 27.67
N GLN A 148 5.53 -6.04 27.10
CA GLN A 148 4.86 -4.99 27.86
C GLN A 148 3.50 -5.43 28.41
N TYR A 149 2.70 -6.14 27.61
CA TYR A 149 1.32 -6.46 27.99
C TYR A 149 1.16 -7.86 28.56
N LYS A 150 2.07 -8.80 28.25
CA LYS A 150 2.00 -10.22 28.66
C LYS A 150 0.62 -10.86 28.40
N ASP A 151 -0.14 -10.30 27.46
CA ASP A 151 -1.48 -10.74 27.08
C ASP A 151 -1.39 -11.49 25.75
N GLU A 152 -1.81 -12.76 25.78
CA GLU A 152 -1.88 -13.61 24.61
C GLU A 152 -2.93 -13.09 23.61
N SER A 153 -4.03 -12.47 24.05
CA SER A 153 -5.10 -11.97 23.19
C SER A 153 -4.64 -10.85 22.26
N LEU A 154 -3.97 -9.83 22.82
CA LEU A 154 -3.41 -8.73 22.03
C LEU A 154 -2.29 -9.22 21.10
N SER A 155 -1.42 -10.10 21.60
CA SER A 155 -0.35 -10.70 20.82
C SER A 155 -0.91 -11.49 19.63
N ASN A 156 -1.89 -12.37 19.88
CA ASN A 156 -2.60 -13.16 18.86
C ASN A 156 -3.31 -12.28 17.84
N SER A 157 -3.90 -11.17 18.28
CA SER A 157 -4.52 -10.18 17.38
C SER A 157 -3.49 -9.51 16.47
N PHE A 158 -2.29 -9.20 16.97
CA PHE A 158 -1.21 -8.66 16.16
C PHE A 158 -0.67 -9.70 15.17
N TYR A 159 -0.53 -10.97 15.58
CA TYR A 159 -0.17 -12.07 14.68
C TYR A 159 -1.19 -12.22 13.55
N ALA A 160 -2.48 -12.26 13.87
CA ALA A 160 -3.54 -12.37 12.87
C ALA A 160 -3.55 -11.18 11.88
N LEU A 161 -3.15 -9.99 12.34
CA LEU A 161 -3.00 -8.81 11.50
C LEU A 161 -1.85 -8.97 10.51
N VAL A 162 -0.67 -9.41 10.96
CA VAL A 162 0.50 -9.58 10.07
C VAL A 162 0.37 -10.80 9.17
N ASP A 163 -0.36 -11.83 9.58
CA ASP A 163 -0.60 -13.04 8.77
C ASP A 163 -1.80 -12.89 7.82
N ASN A 164 -2.45 -11.72 7.81
CA ASN A 164 -3.59 -11.46 6.93
C ASN A 164 -3.19 -11.62 5.45
N SER A 165 -3.95 -12.42 4.70
CA SER A 165 -3.64 -12.75 3.31
C SER A 165 -3.55 -11.54 2.39
N TYR A 166 -4.38 -10.52 2.62
CA TYR A 166 -4.33 -9.29 1.82
C TYR A 166 -3.02 -8.53 2.04
N TYR A 167 -2.54 -8.43 3.27
CA TYR A 167 -1.23 -7.82 3.56
C TYR A 167 -0.06 -8.68 3.06
N GLN A 168 -0.10 -9.99 3.33
CA GLN A 168 0.94 -10.93 2.92
C GLN A 168 1.17 -10.92 1.40
N ASN A 169 0.10 -10.79 0.60
CA ASN A 169 0.22 -10.64 -0.85
C ASN A 169 1.01 -9.37 -1.24
N ILE A 170 0.73 -8.23 -0.61
CA ILE A 170 1.47 -6.98 -0.85
C ILE A 170 2.95 -7.15 -0.48
N SER A 171 3.22 -7.66 0.73
CA SER A 171 4.58 -7.85 1.24
C SER A 171 5.40 -8.79 0.36
N LYS A 172 4.82 -9.93 -0.03
CA LYS A 172 5.45 -10.92 -0.91
C LYS A 172 5.84 -10.30 -2.24
N ILE A 173 4.92 -9.61 -2.91
CA ILE A 173 5.19 -8.99 -4.22
C ILE A 173 6.24 -7.89 -4.10
N ARG A 174 6.14 -7.02 -3.08
CA ARG A 174 7.14 -5.98 -2.82
C ARG A 174 8.56 -6.56 -2.67
N ASN A 175 8.71 -7.67 -1.95
CA ASN A 175 10.00 -8.32 -1.77
C ASN A 175 10.54 -8.96 -3.07
N THR A 176 9.67 -9.28 -4.04
CA THR A 176 10.14 -9.75 -5.35
C THR A 176 10.86 -8.68 -6.16
N PHE A 177 10.62 -7.39 -5.94
CA PHE A 177 11.35 -6.31 -6.63
C PHE A 177 12.72 -6.07 -6.01
N ILE A 178 12.80 -6.08 -4.67
CA ILE A 178 14.06 -5.86 -3.93
C ILE A 178 15.10 -6.95 -4.23
N HIS A 179 14.64 -8.15 -4.55
CA HIS A 179 15.49 -9.31 -4.79
C HIS A 179 15.56 -9.74 -6.26
N ARG A 180 15.08 -8.93 -7.21
CA ARG A 180 15.22 -9.23 -8.65
C ARG A 180 15.96 -8.14 -9.40
N GLU A 181 17.20 -8.44 -9.74
CA GLU A 181 17.92 -7.91 -10.92
C GLU A 181 17.31 -8.44 -12.26
N LEU A 182 16.28 -9.29 -12.20
CA LEU A 182 15.84 -10.17 -13.29
C LEU A 182 14.84 -9.57 -14.31
N VAL A 183 14.48 -8.30 -14.22
CA VAL A 183 13.46 -7.72 -15.11
C VAL A 183 13.97 -7.59 -16.56
N PHE A 184 15.29 -7.44 -16.76
CA PHE A 184 15.87 -7.31 -18.10
C PHE A 184 16.32 -8.63 -18.75
N GLU A 185 16.39 -9.74 -18.00
CA GLU A 185 16.91 -11.01 -18.52
C GLU A 185 15.86 -11.91 -19.21
N LYS A 186 14.60 -11.46 -19.36
CA LYS A 186 13.47 -12.30 -19.81
C LYS A 186 12.94 -12.04 -21.23
N TYR A 187 13.71 -11.40 -22.11
CA TYR A 187 13.29 -11.18 -23.50
C TYR A 187 13.66 -12.36 -24.40
N HIS A 188 12.81 -13.40 -24.45
CA HIS A 188 13.03 -14.52 -25.38
C HIS A 188 11.78 -14.93 -26.14
N LYS A 189 11.65 -14.36 -27.35
CA LYS A 189 11.34 -15.04 -28.62
C LYS A 189 11.53 -14.04 -29.75
N ILE A 190 12.48 -14.31 -30.65
CA ILE A 190 12.64 -13.56 -31.90
C ILE A 190 11.72 -14.24 -32.91
N ASN A 191 10.67 -13.55 -33.32
CA ASN A 191 9.89 -13.97 -34.48
C ASN A 191 10.55 -13.43 -35.76
N GLU A 192 10.22 -14.00 -36.90
CA GLU A 192 10.77 -13.66 -38.23
C GLU A 192 10.68 -12.14 -38.57
N ASP A 193 9.76 -11.40 -37.94
CA ASP A 193 9.55 -9.96 -38.11
C ASP A 193 10.49 -9.05 -37.27
N GLY A 194 11.42 -9.63 -36.49
CA GLY A 194 12.32 -8.89 -35.58
C GLY A 194 11.61 -8.23 -34.38
N VAL A 195 10.41 -8.70 -34.01
CA VAL A 195 9.69 -8.28 -32.80
C VAL A 195 10.07 -9.23 -31.67
N HIS A 196 10.54 -8.70 -30.54
CA HIS A 196 10.72 -9.50 -29.32
C HIS A 196 9.42 -9.49 -28.51
N TYR A 197 9.11 -10.61 -27.88
CA TYR A 197 7.99 -10.72 -26.96
C TYR A 197 8.52 -11.09 -25.58
N ASP A 198 8.02 -10.42 -24.54
CA ASP A 198 8.12 -10.97 -23.19
C ASP A 198 6.97 -11.96 -22.95
N SER A 199 7.16 -12.83 -21.96
CA SER A 199 6.12 -13.75 -21.50
C SER A 199 5.22 -13.14 -20.42
N PHE A 200 5.30 -11.82 -20.19
CA PHE A 200 4.62 -11.19 -19.06
C PHE A 200 3.13 -11.00 -19.39
N GLN A 201 2.25 -11.49 -18.50
CA GLN A 201 0.80 -11.41 -18.69
C GLN A 201 0.25 -10.08 -18.16
N TYR A 202 0.53 -8.98 -18.86
CA TYR A 202 0.20 -7.62 -18.43
C TYR A 202 -1.27 -7.43 -18.02
N LYS A 203 -2.22 -7.93 -18.80
CA LYS A 203 -3.65 -7.78 -18.48
C LYS A 203 -4.01 -8.51 -17.17
N ASN A 204 -3.67 -9.79 -17.08
CA ASN A 204 -3.95 -10.61 -15.90
C ASN A 204 -3.27 -10.06 -14.64
N ASN A 205 -2.01 -9.60 -14.76
CA ASN A 205 -1.28 -9.00 -13.65
C ASN A 205 -1.88 -7.65 -13.23
N THR A 206 -2.42 -6.87 -14.17
CA THR A 206 -3.14 -5.62 -13.87
C THR A 206 -4.42 -5.92 -13.09
N GLU A 207 -5.24 -6.86 -13.56
CA GLU A 207 -6.45 -7.30 -12.87
C GLU A 207 -6.14 -7.78 -11.46
N SER A 208 -5.10 -8.62 -11.31
CA SER A 208 -4.62 -9.07 -10.00
C SER A 208 -4.16 -7.91 -9.11
N THR A 209 -3.47 -6.90 -9.67
CA THR A 209 -3.02 -5.72 -8.92
C THR A 209 -4.19 -4.90 -8.39
N ILE A 210 -5.23 -4.72 -9.20
CA ILE A 210 -6.45 -4.01 -8.80
C ILE A 210 -7.15 -4.77 -7.66
N LEU A 211 -7.28 -6.09 -7.77
CA LEU A 211 -7.87 -6.92 -6.71
C LEU A 211 -7.05 -6.88 -5.42
N ASN A 212 -5.72 -6.95 -5.52
CA ASN A 212 -4.82 -6.82 -4.37
C ASN A 212 -4.94 -5.46 -3.71
N PHE A 213 -5.05 -4.38 -4.48
CA PHE A 213 -5.30 -3.04 -3.94
C PHE A 213 -6.62 -2.98 -3.18
N ILE A 214 -7.73 -3.45 -3.78
CA ILE A 214 -9.05 -3.48 -3.14
C ILE A 214 -9.00 -4.28 -1.83
N GLY A 215 -8.41 -5.47 -1.88
CA GLY A 215 -8.22 -6.33 -0.72
C GLY A 215 -7.38 -5.68 0.38
N TYR A 216 -6.33 -4.95 0.02
CA TYR A 216 -5.51 -4.22 0.98
C TYR A 216 -6.28 -3.07 1.65
N ILE A 217 -7.08 -2.31 0.92
CA ILE A 217 -7.95 -1.28 1.52
C ILE A 217 -8.99 -1.90 2.45
N HIS A 218 -9.57 -3.04 2.05
CA HIS A 218 -10.46 -3.79 2.92
C HIS A 218 -9.75 -4.20 4.21
N PHE A 219 -8.56 -4.80 4.12
CA PHE A 219 -7.72 -5.15 5.27
C PHE A 219 -7.42 -3.96 6.18
N LEU A 220 -7.06 -2.80 5.61
CA LEU A 220 -6.83 -1.60 6.42
C LEU A 220 -8.08 -1.22 7.21
N ASN A 221 -9.25 -1.23 6.59
CA ASN A 221 -10.49 -0.79 7.23
C ASN A 221 -11.07 -1.80 8.22
N THR A 222 -10.94 -3.10 7.97
CA THR A 222 -11.62 -4.14 8.76
C THR A 222 -10.71 -4.85 9.77
N VAL A 223 -9.40 -4.73 9.61
CA VAL A 223 -8.42 -5.41 10.48
C VAL A 223 -7.42 -4.42 11.06
N ALA A 224 -6.66 -3.70 10.22
CA ALA A 224 -5.53 -2.90 10.70
C ALA A 224 -5.97 -1.68 11.52
N ILE A 225 -6.83 -0.83 10.98
CA ILE A 225 -7.36 0.35 11.69
C ILE A 225 -8.10 -0.08 12.97
N PRO A 226 -9.01 -1.08 12.94
CA PRO A 226 -9.64 -1.60 14.15
C PRO A 226 -8.66 -2.06 15.23
N PHE A 227 -7.53 -2.67 14.86
CA PHE A 227 -6.50 -3.09 15.80
C PHE A 227 -5.94 -1.93 16.64
N LEU A 228 -5.87 -0.70 16.11
CA LEU A 228 -5.40 0.46 16.88
C LEU A 228 -6.33 0.80 18.06
N TYR A 229 -7.60 0.42 18.00
CA TYR A 229 -8.58 0.69 19.07
C TYR A 229 -8.74 -0.44 20.08
N ASN A 230 -8.13 -1.61 19.84
CA ASN A 230 -8.22 -2.73 20.78
C ASN A 230 -7.60 -2.41 22.15
N PHE A 231 -6.70 -1.42 22.21
CA PHE A 231 -6.18 -0.88 23.48
C PHE A 231 -7.27 -0.35 24.42
N GLN A 232 -8.38 0.19 23.89
CA GLN A 232 -9.48 0.73 24.72
C GLN A 232 -10.20 -0.32 25.56
N LYS A 233 -9.98 -1.62 25.28
CA LYS A 233 -10.53 -2.72 26.07
C LYS A 233 -9.59 -3.22 27.18
N LEU A 234 -8.36 -2.72 27.23
CA LEU A 234 -7.30 -3.17 28.14
C LEU A 234 -6.99 -2.15 29.26
N VAL A 235 -7.62 -0.97 29.23
CA VAL A 235 -7.53 0.08 30.26
C VAL A 235 -8.81 0.09 31.09
#